data_AF-A0A7J8YKV9-F1
#
_entry.id   AF-A0A7J8YKV9-F1
#
_cell.length_a   1.000
_cell.length_b   1.000
_cell.length_c   1.000
_cell.angle_alpha   90.00
_cell.angle_beta   90.00
_cell.angle_gamma   90.00
#
_symmetry.space_group_name_H-M   'P 1'
#
loop_
_entity.id
_entity.type
_entity.pdbx_description
1 polymer ?
#
loop_
_entity_poly.entity_id
_entity_poly.type
_entity_poly.pdbx_seq_one_letter_code
_entity_poly.pdbx_strand_id
1 'polypeptide(L)'
;MAKLQMKPLFCILFIVIILQHSRPTKSQEVEDESEFSYSENNERGPSRWGEIHEEWGACSNGTKQSPIDMFNQRVQIVSHLGKLKRSYKPANATLRNRGHDMMLEFNGDAGAIEINGTEYALQQCHWHSPSEHTINGR
;
A
#
# COMPACT_ATOMS: atom_id res chain seq x y z
N MET A 1 -60.99 -10.84 -2.92
CA MET A 1 -59.82 -10.17 -2.30
C MET A 1 -58.58 -11.02 -2.57
N ALA A 2 -57.82 -10.70 -3.63
CA ALA A 2 -56.55 -11.37 -3.89
C ALA A 2 -55.52 -10.82 -2.88
N LYS A 3 -54.96 -11.70 -2.04
CA LYS A 3 -53.81 -11.36 -1.20
C LYS A 3 -52.64 -11.08 -2.14
N LEU A 4 -52.37 -9.80 -2.39
CA LEU A 4 -51.19 -9.36 -3.12
C LEU A 4 -49.97 -9.96 -2.43
N GLN A 5 -49.24 -10.84 -3.12
CA GLN A 5 -48.00 -11.43 -2.65
C GLN A 5 -46.96 -10.31 -2.47
N MET A 6 -46.96 -9.68 -1.30
CA MET A 6 -46.08 -8.54 -0.95
C MET A 6 -44.63 -8.98 -0.69
N LYS A 7 -44.40 -10.29 -0.51
CA LYS A 7 -43.08 -10.90 -0.25
C LYS A 7 -42.12 -10.87 -1.45
N PRO A 8 -42.48 -11.30 -2.67
CA PRO A 8 -41.56 -11.28 -3.82
C PRO A 8 -41.15 -9.85 -4.23
N LEU A 9 -42.07 -8.88 -4.15
CA LEU A 9 -41.77 -7.48 -4.50
C LEU A 9 -40.74 -6.85 -3.54
N PHE A 10 -40.84 -7.15 -2.24
CA PHE A 10 -39.88 -6.70 -1.23
C PHE A 10 -38.50 -7.34 -1.43
N CYS A 11 -38.44 -8.64 -1.74
CA CYS A 11 -37.18 -9.31 -2.06
C CYS A 11 -36.50 -8.73 -3.30
N ILE A 12 -37.25 -8.44 -4.36
CA ILE A 12 -36.72 -7.82 -5.59
C ILE A 12 -36.18 -6.42 -5.29
N LEU A 13 -36.94 -5.59 -4.56
CA LEU A 13 -36.49 -4.26 -4.17
C LEU A 13 -35.21 -4.31 -3.32
N PHE A 14 -35.13 -5.25 -2.38
CA PHE A 14 -33.95 -5.44 -1.55
C PHE A 14 -32.72 -5.87 -2.36
N ILE A 15 -32.89 -6.77 -3.33
CA ILE A 15 -31.80 -7.17 -4.25
C ILE A 15 -31.34 -6.00 -5.12
N VAL A 16 -32.27 -5.19 -5.65
CA VAL A 16 -31.92 -4.00 -6.45
C VAL A 16 -31.13 -2.99 -5.62
N ILE A 17 -31.53 -2.75 -4.36
CA ILE A 17 -30.81 -1.85 -3.43
C ILE A 17 -29.40 -2.40 -3.13
N ILE A 18 -29.26 -3.71 -2.88
CA ILE A 18 -27.94 -4.33 -2.67
C ILE A 18 -27.05 -4.16 -3.90
N LEU A 19 -27.59 -4.41 -5.10
CA LEU A 19 -26.84 -4.28 -6.35
C LEU A 19 -26.46 -2.83 -6.65
N GLN A 20 -27.31 -1.86 -6.31
CA GLN A 20 -27.01 -0.43 -6.43
C GLN A 20 -25.93 0.06 -5.43
N HIS A 21 -25.81 -0.59 -4.27
CA HIS A 21 -24.77 -0.29 -3.29
C HIS A 21 -23.49 -1.13 -3.44
N SER A 22 -23.48 -2.13 -4.33
CA SER A 22 -22.30 -2.93 -4.62
C SER A 22 -21.32 -2.13 -5.49
N ARG A 23 -20.25 -1.63 -4.90
CA ARG A 23 -19.15 -1.00 -5.66
C ARG A 23 -18.28 -2.09 -6.28
N PRO A 24 -17.91 -1.99 -7.57
CA PRO A 24 -17.02 -2.96 -8.20
C PRO A 24 -15.63 -2.86 -7.58
N THR A 25 -15.08 -4.00 -7.16
CA THR A 25 -13.66 -4.14 -6.79
C THR A 25 -12.85 -4.43 -8.05
N LYS A 26 -11.72 -3.75 -8.21
CA LYS A 26 -10.77 -4.01 -9.30
C LYS A 26 -9.50 -4.66 -8.76
N SER A 27 -9.05 -5.71 -9.44
CA SER A 27 -7.76 -6.36 -9.21
C SER A 27 -7.04 -6.56 -10.55
N GLN A 28 -5.72 -6.38 -10.59
CA GLN A 28 -4.90 -6.58 -11.79
C GLN A 28 -3.56 -7.24 -11.43
N GLU A 29 -3.04 -8.08 -12.32
CA GLU A 29 -1.66 -8.60 -12.29
C GLU A 29 -0.91 -7.92 -13.44
N VAL A 30 0.26 -7.32 -13.18
CA VAL A 30 0.81 -6.34 -14.14
C VAL A 30 2.29 -6.48 -14.44
N GLU A 31 3.13 -6.96 -13.53
CA GLU A 31 4.58 -6.77 -13.65
C GLU A 31 5.37 -8.08 -13.79
N ASP A 32 6.42 -8.01 -14.60
CA ASP A 32 7.41 -9.08 -14.80
C ASP A 32 8.46 -8.97 -13.70
N GLU A 33 8.50 -9.95 -12.81
CA GLU A 33 9.40 -10.02 -11.65
C GLU A 33 10.81 -10.51 -11.97
N SER A 34 11.19 -10.58 -13.25
CA SER A 34 12.48 -11.15 -13.61
C SER A 34 13.65 -10.18 -13.44
N GLU A 35 13.42 -8.87 -13.32
CA GLU A 35 14.50 -7.87 -13.27
C GLU A 35 15.29 -7.91 -11.95
N PHE A 36 14.62 -8.14 -10.82
CA PHE A 36 15.26 -8.24 -9.51
C PHE A 36 14.66 -9.39 -8.66
N SER A 37 15.34 -9.77 -7.59
CA SER A 37 14.90 -10.84 -6.68
C SER A 37 15.15 -10.47 -5.23
N TYR A 38 14.33 -11.01 -4.32
CA TYR A 38 14.57 -10.96 -2.87
C TYR A 38 15.42 -12.13 -2.35
N SER A 39 15.83 -13.07 -3.21
CA SER A 39 16.67 -14.19 -2.80
C SER A 39 18.12 -13.74 -2.59
N GLU A 40 18.62 -13.83 -1.35
CA GLU A 40 19.96 -13.35 -0.94
C GLU A 40 21.12 -13.85 -1.81
N ASN A 41 21.10 -15.13 -2.19
CA ASN A 41 22.17 -15.79 -2.94
C ASN A 41 21.95 -15.75 -4.47
N ASN A 42 21.10 -14.86 -4.97
CA ASN A 42 20.82 -14.70 -6.39
C ASN A 42 21.70 -13.59 -7.00
N GLU A 43 22.08 -13.70 -8.27
CA GLU A 43 22.79 -12.62 -8.98
C GLU A 43 21.97 -11.32 -9.06
N ARG A 44 20.64 -11.44 -8.95
CA ARG A 44 19.67 -10.34 -8.89
C ARG A 44 19.16 -10.08 -7.46
N GLY A 45 19.83 -10.64 -6.45
CA GLY A 45 19.45 -10.53 -5.05
C GLY A 45 19.71 -9.15 -4.43
N PRO A 46 19.18 -8.88 -3.21
CA PRO A 46 19.27 -7.57 -2.58
C PRO A 46 20.70 -7.03 -2.41
N SER A 47 21.65 -7.91 -2.10
CA SER A 47 23.08 -7.57 -1.97
C SER A 47 23.72 -7.04 -3.26
N ARG A 48 23.06 -7.23 -4.42
CA ARG A 48 23.57 -6.89 -5.76
C ARG A 48 22.65 -5.99 -6.57
N TRP A 49 21.53 -5.49 -6.02
CA TRP A 49 20.58 -4.66 -6.80
C TRP A 49 21.26 -3.46 -7.49
N GLY A 50 22.21 -2.80 -6.82
CA GLY A 50 22.94 -1.67 -7.42
C GLY A 50 23.91 -2.04 -8.57
N GLU A 51 24.10 -3.32 -8.86
CA GLU A 51 24.91 -3.82 -9.99
C GLU A 51 24.06 -4.20 -11.21
N ILE A 52 22.73 -4.29 -11.06
CA ILE A 52 21.83 -4.74 -12.14
C ILE A 52 21.70 -3.66 -13.20
N HIS A 53 21.47 -2.41 -12.76
CA HIS A 53 21.32 -1.23 -13.60
C HIS A 53 22.13 -0.06 -13.06
N GLU A 54 22.69 0.78 -13.95
CA GLU A 54 23.50 1.95 -13.55
C GLU A 54 22.68 2.92 -12.70
N GLU A 55 21.42 3.14 -13.07
CA GLU A 55 20.46 3.98 -12.34
C GLU A 55 20.11 3.46 -10.93
N TRP A 56 20.39 2.20 -10.63
CA TRP A 56 20.14 1.58 -9.31
C TRP A 56 21.37 1.67 -8.39
N GLY A 57 22.45 2.35 -8.80
CA GLY A 57 23.68 2.45 -8.02
C GLY A 57 23.50 2.94 -6.58
N ALA A 58 22.43 3.69 -6.29
CA ALA A 58 22.09 4.10 -4.92
C ALA A 58 21.80 2.92 -3.97
N CYS A 59 21.35 1.78 -4.49
CA CYS A 59 21.13 0.55 -3.71
C CYS A 59 22.43 -0.01 -3.13
N SER A 60 23.57 0.22 -3.79
CA SER A 60 24.89 -0.25 -3.32
C SER A 60 25.71 0.84 -2.62
N ASN A 61 25.68 2.08 -3.12
CA ASN A 61 26.54 3.16 -2.63
C ASN A 61 25.83 4.23 -1.77
N GLY A 62 24.51 4.12 -1.61
CA GLY A 62 23.71 5.07 -0.85
C GLY A 62 23.98 4.97 0.65
N THR A 63 24.10 6.11 1.33
CA THR A 63 24.38 6.18 2.79
C THR A 63 23.14 6.38 3.66
N LYS A 64 21.95 6.46 3.04
CA LYS A 64 20.66 6.70 3.68
C LYS A 64 19.58 5.74 3.14
N GLN A 65 19.91 4.45 3.11
CA GLN A 65 18.99 3.41 2.65
C GLN A 65 17.96 3.06 3.72
N SER A 66 16.88 2.41 3.30
CA SER A 66 15.90 1.74 4.15
C SER A 66 15.77 0.28 3.69
N PRO A 67 15.29 -0.65 4.55
CA PRO A 67 14.85 -0.45 5.93
C PRO A 67 15.98 -0.20 6.94
N ILE A 68 15.62 0.14 8.18
CA ILE A 68 16.54 0.24 9.33
C ILE A 68 15.94 -0.40 10.59
N ASP A 69 16.81 -0.71 11.56
CA ASP A 69 16.39 -1.02 12.93
C ASP A 69 16.12 0.27 13.73
N MET A 70 14.89 0.40 14.22
CA MET A 70 14.46 1.45 15.12
C MET A 70 14.80 1.08 16.57
N PHE A 71 16.07 1.33 16.94
CA PHE A 71 16.59 0.99 18.27
C PHE A 71 16.32 2.09 19.30
N ASN A 72 15.59 1.76 20.37
CA ASN A 72 15.10 2.72 21.37
C ASN A 72 16.21 3.50 22.10
N GLN A 73 17.44 2.98 22.19
CA GLN A 73 18.55 3.67 22.85
C GLN A 73 19.17 4.78 21.99
N ARG A 74 18.92 4.75 20.67
CA ARG A 74 19.47 5.72 19.70
C ARG A 74 18.45 6.72 19.19
N VAL A 75 17.16 6.52 19.46
CA VAL A 75 16.12 7.48 19.05
C VAL A 75 16.15 8.73 19.92
N GLN A 76 15.91 9.87 19.29
CA GLN A 76 15.70 11.14 19.99
C GLN A 76 14.20 11.43 20.01
N ILE A 77 13.66 11.74 21.19
CA ILE A 77 12.24 12.10 21.33
C ILE A 77 12.05 13.54 20.87
N VAL A 78 11.28 13.73 19.81
CA VAL A 78 11.03 15.03 19.20
C VAL A 78 9.57 15.43 19.42
N SER A 79 9.22 15.80 20.66
CA SER A 79 7.83 16.02 21.08
C SER A 79 7.13 17.19 20.37
N HIS A 80 7.88 18.18 19.87
CA HIS A 80 7.34 19.33 19.18
C HIS A 80 6.74 19.01 17.79
N LEU A 81 7.03 17.84 17.22
CA LEU A 81 6.40 17.39 15.96
C LEU A 81 4.89 17.16 16.11
N GLY A 82 4.40 16.92 17.33
CA GLY A 82 2.99 16.68 17.59
C GLY A 82 2.48 15.37 16.99
N LYS A 83 1.15 15.29 16.79
CA LYS A 83 0.50 14.12 16.18
C LYS A 83 0.54 14.22 14.66
N LEU A 84 0.78 13.10 13.98
CA LEU A 84 0.70 13.02 12.52
C LEU A 84 -0.71 13.42 12.04
N LYS A 85 -0.77 14.52 11.29
CA LYS A 85 -2.00 15.03 10.67
C LYS A 85 -2.32 14.23 9.42
N ARG A 86 -3.51 13.64 9.39
CA ARG A 86 -4.00 12.78 8.32
C ARG A 86 -5.42 13.23 7.95
N SER A 87 -5.68 13.35 6.65
CA SER A 87 -6.97 13.75 6.09
C SER A 87 -7.44 12.73 5.05
N TYR A 88 -7.24 11.44 5.32
CA TYR A 88 -7.64 10.37 4.41
C TYR A 88 -9.15 10.28 4.22
N LYS A 89 -9.56 9.91 3.00
CA LYS A 89 -10.96 9.67 2.66
C LYS A 89 -11.10 8.44 1.76
N PRO A 90 -12.26 7.77 1.78
CA PRO A 90 -12.51 6.67 0.87
C PRO A 90 -12.40 7.13 -0.59
N ALA A 91 -11.63 6.40 -1.40
CA ALA A 91 -11.47 6.63 -2.83
C ALA A 91 -11.54 5.31 -3.59
N ASN A 92 -11.84 5.40 -4.89
CA ASN A 92 -11.75 4.22 -5.77
C ASN A 92 -10.30 3.78 -5.86
N ALA A 93 -10.05 2.49 -5.71
CA ALA A 93 -8.71 1.92 -5.74
C ALA A 93 -8.69 0.61 -6.54
N THR A 94 -7.50 0.25 -7.03
CA THR A 94 -7.24 -1.01 -7.73
C THR A 94 -6.18 -1.77 -6.94
N LEU A 95 -6.48 -3.00 -6.56
CA LEU A 95 -5.48 -3.89 -5.97
C LEU A 95 -4.62 -4.47 -7.10
N ARG A 96 -3.31 -4.40 -6.98
CA ARG A 96 -2.35 -4.83 -7.97
C ARG A 96 -1.43 -5.88 -7.36
N ASN A 97 -1.34 -7.03 -8.01
CA ASN A 97 -0.23 -7.94 -7.81
C ASN A 97 0.87 -7.48 -8.76
N ARG A 98 1.92 -6.86 -8.22
CA ARG A 98 3.09 -6.50 -9.02
C ARG A 98 3.98 -7.73 -9.22
N GLY A 99 3.99 -8.61 -8.23
CA GLY A 99 4.68 -9.90 -8.23
C GLY A 99 5.74 -9.96 -7.13
N HIS A 100 6.36 -8.83 -6.79
CA HIS A 100 7.20 -8.63 -5.61
C HIS A 100 6.40 -8.16 -4.40
N ASP A 101 5.25 -7.53 -4.63
CA ASP A 101 4.31 -7.16 -3.58
C ASP A 101 2.85 -7.13 -4.07
N MET A 102 1.96 -7.03 -3.09
CA MET A 102 0.61 -6.54 -3.32
C MET A 102 0.63 -5.02 -3.09
N MET A 103 0.01 -4.27 -3.98
CA MET A 103 -0.06 -2.82 -3.94
C MET A 103 -1.50 -2.35 -4.19
N LEU A 104 -2.00 -1.41 -3.41
CA LEU A 104 -3.30 -0.78 -3.60
C LEU A 104 -3.10 0.63 -4.15
N GLU A 105 -3.50 0.83 -5.41
CA GLU A 105 -3.37 2.09 -6.15
C GLU A 105 -4.67 2.89 -6.09
N PHE A 106 -4.63 4.12 -5.57
CA PHE A 106 -5.80 5.00 -5.49
C PHE A 106 -5.98 5.77 -6.80
N ASN A 107 -7.14 5.59 -7.44
CA ASN A 107 -7.50 6.18 -8.75
C ASN A 107 -8.30 7.48 -8.59
N GLY A 108 -8.02 8.25 -7.55
CA GLY A 108 -8.72 9.46 -7.18
C GLY A 108 -8.16 10.03 -5.88
N ASP A 109 -8.77 11.08 -5.37
CA ASP A 109 -8.31 11.74 -4.16
C ASP A 109 -8.61 10.89 -2.91
N ALA A 110 -7.59 10.20 -2.39
CA ALA A 110 -7.63 9.42 -1.16
C ALA A 110 -7.30 10.26 0.10
N GLY A 111 -7.15 11.57 -0.05
CA GLY A 111 -6.68 12.48 0.98
C GLY A 111 -5.15 12.52 1.08
N ALA A 112 -4.65 13.06 2.19
CA ALA A 112 -3.23 13.35 2.34
C ALA A 112 -2.74 13.21 3.79
N ILE A 113 -1.43 13.30 3.95
CA ILE A 113 -0.79 13.64 5.22
C ILE A 113 -0.16 15.03 5.12
N GLU A 114 -0.09 15.75 6.25
CA GLU A 114 0.61 17.02 6.33
C GLU A 114 1.88 16.86 7.18
N ILE A 115 3.03 17.22 6.60
CA ILE A 115 4.33 17.24 7.28
C ILE A 115 4.94 18.63 7.08
N ASN A 116 5.20 19.34 8.18
CA ASN A 116 5.78 20.69 8.17
C ASN A 116 5.07 21.68 7.20
N GLY A 117 3.73 21.65 7.17
CA GLY A 117 2.92 22.50 6.30
C GLY A 117 2.89 22.09 4.83
N THR A 118 3.56 20.99 4.46
CA THR A 118 3.52 20.41 3.13
C THR A 118 2.53 19.24 3.10
N GLU A 119 1.59 19.27 2.15
CA GLU A 119 0.65 18.18 1.93
C GLU A 119 1.24 17.13 0.98
N TYR A 120 1.15 15.86 1.39
CA TYR A 120 1.56 14.69 0.61
C TYR A 120 0.33 13.83 0.35
N ALA A 121 -0.13 13.82 -0.90
CA ALA A 121 -1.29 13.03 -1.32
C ALA A 121 -1.02 11.53 -1.25
N LEU A 122 -1.97 10.75 -0.74
CA LEU A 122 -1.90 9.30 -0.71
C LEU A 122 -2.13 8.72 -2.11
N GLN A 123 -1.07 8.18 -2.73
CA GLN A 123 -1.14 7.58 -4.07
C GLN A 123 -1.32 6.07 -4.03
N GLN A 124 -0.58 5.39 -3.15
CA GLN A 124 -0.60 3.94 -3.00
C GLN A 124 -0.24 3.51 -1.58
N CYS A 125 -0.57 2.27 -1.25
CA CYS A 125 0.11 1.50 -0.19
C CYS A 125 0.46 0.11 -0.69
N HIS A 126 1.47 -0.53 -0.11
CA HIS A 126 1.86 -1.90 -0.45
C HIS A 126 2.25 -2.67 0.82
N TRP A 127 2.37 -3.99 0.68
CA TRP A 127 2.60 -4.90 1.80
C TRP A 127 3.85 -5.74 1.61
N HIS A 128 4.59 -5.90 2.70
CA HIS A 128 5.74 -6.80 2.83
C HIS A 128 5.47 -7.84 3.92
N SER A 129 6.01 -9.05 3.74
CA SER A 129 6.02 -10.10 4.75
C SER A 129 7.30 -10.94 4.61
N PRO A 130 8.18 -10.99 5.63
CA PRO A 130 8.08 -10.34 6.95
C PRO A 130 8.21 -8.81 6.89
N SER A 131 8.17 -8.13 8.05
CA SER A 131 8.46 -6.69 8.11
C SER A 131 9.90 -6.40 7.69
N GLU A 132 10.08 -5.37 6.89
CA GLU A 132 11.42 -4.92 6.49
C GLU A 132 12.12 -4.14 7.61
N HIS A 133 11.43 -3.16 8.20
CA HIS A 133 11.92 -2.46 9.39
C HIS A 133 11.81 -3.35 10.62
N THR A 134 12.73 -3.17 11.56
CA THR A 134 12.72 -3.84 12.87
C THR A 134 12.61 -2.83 14.01
N ILE A 135 12.12 -3.28 15.16
CA ILE A 135 12.04 -2.51 16.41
C ILE A 135 12.85 -3.25 17.47
N ASN A 136 14.01 -2.69 17.81
CA ASN A 136 14.96 -3.32 18.73
C ASN A 136 15.42 -4.70 18.25
N GLY A 137 15.74 -4.80 16.96
CA GLY A 137 16.24 -6.02 16.32
C GLY A 137 15.19 -7.12 16.15
N ARG A 138 13.90 -6.78 16.19
CA ARG A 138 12.76 -7.69 16.02
C ARG A 138 11.78 -7.21 14.98
#